data_AF-A0A5S4TBR1-F1
#
_entry.id   AF-A0A5S4TBR1-F1
#
_cell.length_a   1.000
_cell.length_b   1.000
_cell.length_c   1.000
_cell.angle_alpha   90.00
_cell.angle_beta   90.00
_cell.angle_gamma   90.00
#
_symmetry.space_group_name_H-M   'P 1'
#
loop_
_entity.id
_entity.type
_entity.pdbx_description
1 polymer ?
#
loop_
_entity_poly.entity_id
_entity_poly.type
_entity_poly.pdbx_seq_one_letter_code
_entity_poly.pdbx_strand_id
1 'polypeptide(L)' 'KQMVYVSCNTSTLARDLIQLATVYDVHYIQSVDMFPHTARTEAVVKLQKKEC' A
#
# COMPACT_ATOMS: atom_id res chain seq x y z
N LYS A 1 -0.73 -16.51 0.44
CA LYS A 1 0.41 -15.90 1.21
C LYS A 1 0.17 -14.39 1.35
N GLN A 2 0.37 -13.80 2.53
CA GLN A 2 0.03 -12.39 2.81
C GLN A 2 1.30 -11.52 2.90
N MET A 3 1.23 -10.30 2.38
CA MET A 3 2.31 -9.30 2.40
C MET A 3 1.71 -7.95 2.81
N VAL A 4 2.44 -7.19 3.63
CA VAL A 4 2.07 -5.83 4.01
C VAL A 4 3.08 -4.87 3.40
N TYR A 5 2.59 -3.85 2.70
CA TYR A 5 3.39 -2.80 2.09
C TYR A 5 3.07 -1.47 2.77
N VAL A 6 4.10 -0.77 3.26
CA VAL A 6 3.94 0.50 3.97
C VAL A 6 4.79 1.56 3.27
N SER A 7 4.19 2.71 2.96
CA SER A 7 4.91 3.84 2.33
C SER A 7 4.43 5.18 2.88
N CYS A 8 5.36 6.12 3.02
CA CYS A 8 5.08 7.52 3.36
C CYS A 8 4.90 8.42 2.13
N ASN A 9 4.97 7.86 0.93
CA ASN A 9 4.76 8.57 -0.34
C ASN A 9 3.71 7.80 -1.17
N THR A 10 2.54 8.45 -1.33
CA THR A 10 1.40 7.90 -2.07
C THR A 10 1.65 7.79 -3.57
N SER A 11 2.46 8.67 -4.16
CA SER A 11 2.76 8.67 -5.59
C SER A 11 3.63 7.47 -5.99
N THR A 12 4.68 7.18 -5.23
CA THR A 12 5.53 6.00 -5.48
C THR A 12 4.80 4.71 -5.14
N LEU A 13 4.01 4.72 -4.06
CA LEU A 13 3.14 3.60 -3.69
C LEU A 13 2.19 3.22 -4.84
N ALA A 14 1.50 4.19 -5.44
CA ALA A 14 0.56 3.91 -6.52
C ALA A 14 1.25 3.25 -7.72
N ARG A 15 2.46 3.70 -8.08
CA ARG A 15 3.25 3.12 -9.17
C ARG A 15 3.65 1.67 -8.88
N ASP A 16 4.10 1.39 -7.65
CA ASP A 16 4.49 0.05 -7.24
C ASP A 16 3.28 -0.89 -7.17
N LEU A 17 2.14 -0.40 -6.69
CA LEU A 17 0.90 -1.16 -6.62
C LEU A 17 0.40 -1.60 -8.00
N ILE A 18 0.59 -0.81 -9.05
CA ILE A 18 0.23 -1.23 -10.42
C ILE A 18 1.01 -2.49 -10.83
N GLN A 19 2.31 -2.55 -10.53
CA GLN A 19 3.12 -3.73 -10.83
C GLN A 19 2.74 -4.90 -9.91
N LEU A 20 2.60 -4.64 -8.61
CA LEU A 20 2.25 -5.67 -7.62
C LEU A 20 0.84 -6.26 -7.86
N ALA A 21 -0.10 -5.47 -8.37
CA ALA A 21 -1.47 -5.92 -8.69
C ALA A 21 -1.52 -7.02 -9.76
N THR A 22 -0.43 -7.21 -10.52
CA THR A 22 -0.32 -8.31 -11.49
C THR A 22 -0.12 -9.67 -10.82
N VAL A 23 0.51 -9.71 -9.64
CA VAL A 23 0.88 -10.94 -8.91
C VAL A 23 0.13 -11.08 -7.57
N TYR A 24 -0.34 -9.98 -7.01
CA TYR A 24 -1.03 -9.91 -5.72
C TYR A 24 -2.38 -9.18 -5.88
N ASP A 25 -3.37 -9.59 -5.12
CA ASP A 25 -4.61 -8.85 -4.90
C ASP A 25 -4.46 -7.86 -3.76
N VAL A 26 -4.94 -6.64 -3.98
CA VAL A 26 -5.00 -5.59 -2.97
C VAL A 26 -6.29 -5.77 -2.17
N HIS A 27 -6.17 -6.18 -0.92
CA HIS A 27 -7.34 -6.42 -0.07
C HIS A 27 -7.76 -5.19 0.72
N TYR A 28 -6.80 -4.37 1.14
CA TYR A 28 -7.07 -3.27 2.06
C TYR A 28 -6.00 -2.19 1.91
N ILE A 29 -6.41 -0.93 1.94
CA ILE A 29 -5.54 0.24 1.96
C ILE A 29 -6.02 1.14 3.10
N GLN A 30 -5.13 1.49 4.01
CA GLN A 30 -5.40 2.42 5.09
C GLN A 30 -4.35 3.52 5.07
N SER A 31 -4.79 4.77 4.95
CA SER A 31 -3.95 5.91 5.27
C SER A 31 -3.89 6.09 6.79
N VAL A 32 -2.68 6.19 7.33
CA VAL A 32 -2.40 6.48 8.73
C VAL A 32 -1.73 7.84 8.78
N ASP A 33 -2.34 8.75 9.54
CA ASP A 33 -1.73 10.04 9.86
C ASP A 33 -0.95 9.90 11.17
N MET A 34 0.38 9.85 11.07
CA MET A 34 1.28 9.79 12.23
C MET A 34 1.73 11.18 12.69
N PHE A 35 1.47 12.23 11.90
CA PHE A 35 2.01 13.58 12.12
C PHE A 35 0.94 14.64 11.86
N PRO A 36 0.08 14.91 12.87
CA PRO A 36 -0.91 15.96 12.79
C PRO A 36 -0.23 17.29 12.42
N HIS A 37 -0.85 18.04 11.51
CA HIS A 37 -0.33 19.32 10.97
C HIS A 37 0.81 19.21 9.94
N THR A 38 1.10 18.03 9.40
CA THR A 38 1.99 17.89 8.23
C THR A 38 1.24 17.30 7.05
N ALA A 39 1.70 17.60 5.83
CA ALA A 39 1.15 16.99 4.60
C ALA A 39 1.64 15.54 4.39
N ARG A 40 2.37 14.96 5.35
CA ARG A 40 2.94 13.62 5.25
C ARG A 40 1.94 12.63 5.79
N THR A 41 1.51 11.71 4.95
CA THR A 41 0.57 10.64 5.33
C THR A 41 1.21 9.31 4.99
N GLU A 42 1.14 8.37 5.91
CA GLU A 42 1.58 7.00 5.67
C GLU A 42 0.42 6.19 5.11
N ALA A 43 0.70 5.23 4.25
CA ALA A 43 -0.28 4.34 3.67
C ALA A 43 0.17 2.90 3.86
N VAL A 44 -0.70 2.12 4.49
CA VAL A 44 -0.53 0.69 4.76
C VAL A 44 -1.44 -0.08 3.80
N VAL A 45 -0.86 -0.99 3.05
CA VAL A 45 -1.55 -1.81 2.05
C VAL A 45 -1.39 -3.29 2.38
N LYS A 46 -2.51 -4.00 2.44
CA LYS A 46 -2.55 -5.45 2.60
C LYS A 46 -2.67 -6.09 1.22
N LEU A 47 -1.65 -6.86 0.87
CA LEU A 47 -1.54 -7.62 -0.37
C LEU A 47 -1.70 -9.12 -0.07
N GLN A 48 -2.46 -9.81 -0.91
CA GLN A 48 -2.60 -11.25 -0.85
C GLN A 48 -2.14 -11.84 -2.18
N LYS A 49 -1.27 -12.86 -2.14
CA LYS A 49 -0.79 -13.49 -3.38
C LYS A 49 -1.99 -14.04 -4.15
N LYS A 50 -2.08 -13.71 -5.45
CA LYS A 50 -3.03 -14.36 -6.36
C LYS A 50 -2.67 -15.83 -6.44
N GLU A 51 -3.62 -16.67 -6.05
CA GLU A 51 -3.49 -18.11 -6.25
C GLU A 51 -4.03 -18.39 -7.65
N CYS A 52 -3.12 -18.82 -8.54
CA CYS A 52 -3.47 -19.32 -9.86
C CYS A 52 -4.06 -20.73 -9.73
#